data_AF-A0A166JMZ2-F1
#
_entry.id   AF-A0A166JMZ2-F1
#
_cell.length_a   1.000
_cell.length_b   1.000
_cell.length_c   1.000
_cell.angle_alpha   90.00
_cell.angle_beta   90.00
_cell.angle_gamma   90.00
#
_symmetry.space_group_name_H-M   'P 1'
#
loop_
_entity.id
_entity.type
_entity.pdbx_description
1 polymer ?
#
loop_
_entity_poly.entity_id
_entity_poly.type
_entity_poly.pdbx_seq_one_letter_code
_entity_poly.pdbx_strand_id
1 'polypeptide(L)'
;MKSALLLSTALLASAAQADVLGLTAEAGSYVTNDGEDFNSYFGVAVEHPIPVIPNFRLQSQSLEGKVGSTTVDTSYNDYTLYYEFLDGLLWLDLDAGITLRSIDGSIGSTDVSDSYPLGYASAYVTFPGTSLSVGAEYKTGGGSDADITDTTFKIKYQALYFGGLEAGYRKVEEDIDDIDGSAFDIKFTGVFIGAFLDF
;
A
#
# COMPACT_ATOMS: atom_id res chain seq x y z
N MET A 1 36.99 -11.15 6.85
CA MET A 1 36.83 -10.18 5.74
C MET A 1 36.07 -10.85 4.59
N LYS A 2 34.73 -10.87 4.64
CA LYS A 2 33.86 -11.18 3.49
C LYS A 2 32.48 -10.59 3.81
N SER A 3 32.17 -9.44 3.21
CA SER A 3 30.82 -8.88 3.02
C SER A 3 30.99 -7.52 2.35
N ALA A 4 31.07 -7.51 1.02
CA ALA A 4 30.98 -6.30 0.19
C ALA A 4 30.86 -6.71 -1.28
N LEU A 5 29.78 -7.40 -1.67
CA LEU A 5 29.57 -7.72 -3.09
C LEU A 5 28.11 -7.88 -3.54
N LEU A 6 27.13 -7.34 -2.81
CA LEU A 6 25.72 -7.34 -3.24
C LEU A 6 25.15 -5.94 -3.52
N LEU A 7 25.91 -4.88 -3.23
CA LEU A 7 25.44 -3.50 -3.43
C LEU A 7 25.93 -2.87 -4.75
N SER A 8 26.81 -3.56 -5.49
CA SER A 8 27.44 -2.99 -6.70
C SER A 8 26.70 -3.29 -8.00
N THR A 9 25.78 -4.27 -8.02
CA THR A 9 25.06 -4.67 -9.25
C THR A 9 23.81 -3.83 -9.51
N ALA A 10 23.31 -3.07 -8.54
CA ALA A 10 22.15 -2.18 -8.71
C ALA A 10 22.52 -0.79 -9.29
N LEU A 11 23.82 -0.47 -9.44
CA LEU A 11 24.30 0.86 -9.83
C LEU A 11 24.64 0.99 -11.34
N LEU A 12 24.30 0.00 -12.17
CA LEU A 12 24.62 -0.02 -13.60
C LEU A 12 23.37 -0.30 -14.45
N ALA A 13 22.41 0.62 -14.47
CA ALA A 13 21.23 0.47 -15.35
C ALA A 13 20.76 1.77 -16.02
N SER A 14 21.60 2.81 -16.11
CA SER A 14 21.28 4.01 -16.91
C SER A 14 21.82 3.89 -18.34
N ALA A 15 21.18 3.06 -19.16
CA ALA A 15 20.99 3.28 -20.60
C ALA A 15 20.55 1.99 -21.33
N ALA A 16 19.48 2.14 -22.10
CA ALA A 16 19.01 1.25 -23.18
C ALA A 16 18.12 0.07 -22.77
N GLN A 17 16.92 0.07 -23.38
CA GLN A 17 15.87 -0.94 -23.35
C GLN A 17 16.34 -2.39 -23.15
N ALA A 18 15.99 -3.01 -22.02
CA ALA A 18 15.82 -4.46 -21.86
C ALA A 18 15.28 -4.78 -20.45
N ASP A 19 14.07 -5.34 -20.35
CA ASP A 19 13.78 -6.51 -19.50
C ASP A 19 14.26 -6.43 -18.02
N VAL A 20 14.03 -5.29 -17.34
CA VAL A 20 14.43 -5.12 -15.94
C VAL A 20 13.25 -5.41 -15.03
N LEU A 21 13.48 -6.25 -14.02
CA LEU A 21 12.56 -6.39 -12.89
C LEU A 21 12.55 -5.07 -12.12
N GLY A 22 11.39 -4.40 -12.04
CA GLY A 22 11.24 -3.22 -11.21
C GLY A 22 11.21 -3.59 -9.73
N LEU A 23 11.85 -2.79 -8.88
CA LEU A 23 11.79 -2.96 -7.43
C LEU A 23 11.50 -1.62 -6.76
N THR A 24 10.30 -1.50 -6.22
CA THR A 24 9.91 -0.37 -5.37
C THR A 24 9.86 -0.78 -3.91
N ALA A 25 10.40 0.07 -3.03
CA ALA A 25 10.24 -0.04 -1.58
C ALA A 25 9.77 1.29 -1.00
N GLU A 26 8.74 1.28 -0.16
CA GLU A 26 8.18 2.46 0.50
C GLU A 26 8.12 2.24 2.01
N ALA A 27 8.31 3.31 2.78
CA ALA A 27 8.09 3.30 4.21
C ALA A 27 7.72 4.69 4.71
N GLY A 28 6.86 4.75 5.72
CA GLY A 28 6.41 6.02 6.26
C GLY A 28 5.63 5.89 7.54
N SER A 29 5.09 7.01 7.95
CA SER A 29 4.25 7.15 9.12
C SER A 29 2.93 7.78 8.74
N TYR A 30 1.86 7.35 9.41
CA TYR A 30 0.56 7.98 9.28
C TYR A 30 0.02 8.41 10.64
N VAL A 31 -0.78 9.47 10.60
CA VAL A 31 -1.44 10.06 11.75
C VAL A 31 -2.94 9.97 11.48
N THR A 32 -3.64 9.28 12.37
CA THR A 32 -5.11 9.21 12.34
C THR A 32 -5.70 10.54 12.81
N ASN A 33 -6.93 10.84 12.38
CA ASN A 33 -7.60 12.09 12.77
C ASN A 33 -7.82 12.21 14.29
N ASP A 34 -7.80 11.11 15.03
CA ASP A 34 -7.90 11.10 16.50
C ASP A 34 -6.56 11.41 17.19
N GLY A 35 -5.45 11.51 16.43
CA GLY A 35 -4.28 12.33 16.77
C GLY A 35 -3.36 11.83 17.90
N GLU A 36 -3.62 10.68 18.50
CA GLU A 36 -2.85 10.20 19.66
C GLU A 36 -1.78 9.16 19.29
N ASP A 37 -1.97 8.38 18.23
CA ASP A 37 -1.19 7.15 18.02
C ASP A 37 -0.31 7.21 16.75
N PHE A 38 1.00 6.97 16.94
CA PHE A 38 1.98 6.94 15.86
C PHE A 38 1.89 5.61 15.15
N ASN A 39 1.50 5.66 13.88
CA ASN A 39 1.36 4.47 13.09
C ASN A 39 2.35 4.45 11.94
N SER A 40 2.73 3.24 11.50
CA SER A 40 3.74 3.05 10.46
C SER A 40 3.26 2.13 9.36
N TYR A 41 3.83 2.31 8.17
CA TYR A 41 3.65 1.39 7.07
C TYR A 41 4.97 1.16 6.35
N PHE A 42 5.08 -0.01 5.72
CA PHE A 42 6.09 -0.26 4.71
C PHE A 42 5.49 -1.09 3.57
N GLY A 43 6.09 -0.99 2.39
CA GLY A 43 5.70 -1.76 1.23
C GLY A 43 6.90 -2.12 0.37
N VAL A 44 6.81 -3.26 -0.31
CA VAL A 44 7.77 -3.70 -1.32
C VAL A 44 6.99 -4.23 -2.51
N ALA A 45 7.25 -3.70 -3.70
CA ALA A 45 6.68 -4.14 -4.96
C ALA A 45 7.78 -4.67 -5.87
N VAL A 46 7.50 -5.79 -6.54
CA VAL A 46 8.35 -6.39 -7.56
C VAL A 46 7.55 -6.44 -8.85
N GLU A 47 8.08 -5.76 -9.85
CA GLU A 47 7.46 -5.61 -11.16
C GLU A 47 8.18 -6.45 -12.20
N HIS A 48 7.35 -7.21 -12.87
CA HIS A 48 7.52 -8.04 -14.02
C HIS A 48 7.62 -7.49 -15.45
N PRO A 49 8.68 -7.74 -16.24
CA PRO A 49 8.63 -7.39 -17.65
C PRO A 49 7.71 -8.28 -18.52
N ILE A 50 7.25 -9.45 -18.02
CA ILE A 50 6.44 -10.43 -18.79
C ILE A 50 4.93 -10.17 -18.63
N PRO A 51 4.20 -9.63 -19.63
CA PRO A 51 2.81 -9.15 -19.45
C PRO A 51 1.76 -10.17 -18.99
N VAL A 52 2.06 -11.47 -19.05
CA VAL A 52 1.12 -12.55 -18.68
C VAL A 52 1.20 -12.89 -17.20
N ILE A 53 2.35 -12.69 -16.58
CA ILE A 53 2.51 -12.86 -15.13
C ILE A 53 1.91 -11.61 -14.48
N PRO A 54 1.39 -11.67 -13.24
CA PRO A 54 1.08 -10.48 -12.46
C PRO A 54 2.26 -10.01 -11.60
N ASN A 55 2.39 -8.70 -11.45
CA ASN A 55 3.30 -8.05 -10.51
C ASN A 55 2.89 -8.39 -9.08
N PHE A 56 3.81 -8.27 -8.12
CA PHE A 56 3.56 -8.60 -6.72
C PHE A 56 3.95 -7.46 -5.80
N ARG A 57 3.06 -7.09 -4.88
CA ARG A 57 3.33 -6.10 -3.84
C ARG A 57 2.94 -6.67 -2.48
N LEU A 58 3.83 -6.48 -1.52
CA LEU A 58 3.58 -6.72 -0.11
C LEU A 58 3.52 -5.37 0.59
N GLN A 59 2.49 -5.14 1.40
CA GLN A 59 2.41 -3.98 2.28
C GLN A 59 2.07 -4.44 3.69
N SER A 60 2.67 -3.79 4.67
CA SER A 60 2.36 -3.99 6.08
C SER A 60 2.09 -2.66 6.75
N GLN A 61 1.12 -2.64 7.65
CA GLN A 61 0.70 -1.46 8.36
C GLN A 61 0.29 -1.82 9.78
N SER A 62 0.78 -1.05 10.74
CA SER A 62 0.30 -1.08 12.13
C SER A 62 -0.75 0.00 12.33
N LEU A 63 -1.89 -0.34 12.92
CA LEU A 63 -3.00 0.56 13.23
C LEU A 63 -3.41 0.46 14.69
N GLU A 64 -2.92 1.43 15.45
CA GLU A 64 -3.35 1.78 16.78
C GLU A 64 -4.23 3.03 16.71
N GLY A 65 -5.37 2.98 17.40
CA GLY A 65 -6.33 4.06 17.45
C GLY A 65 -7.52 3.77 18.36
N LYS A 66 -8.51 4.66 18.32
CA LYS A 66 -9.76 4.52 19.07
C LYS A 66 -10.96 4.76 18.16
N VAL A 67 -11.96 3.87 18.23
CA VAL A 67 -13.27 4.08 17.61
C VAL A 67 -14.30 4.23 18.74
N GLY A 68 -14.75 5.45 18.97
CA GLY A 68 -15.57 5.77 20.15
C GLY A 68 -14.79 5.55 21.45
N SER A 69 -15.19 4.56 22.25
CA SER A 69 -14.49 4.16 23.49
C SER A 69 -13.66 2.88 23.33
N THR A 70 -13.69 2.25 22.15
CA THR A 70 -13.00 0.99 21.88
C THR A 70 -11.61 1.27 21.35
N THR A 71 -10.59 0.70 22.01
CA THR A 71 -9.20 0.72 21.50
C THR A 71 -9.07 -0.30 20.37
N VAL A 72 -8.40 0.08 19.30
CA VAL A 72 -8.09 -0.79 18.16
C VAL A 72 -6.58 -0.84 18.04
N ASP A 73 -6.02 -2.03 18.09
CA ASP A 73 -4.59 -2.29 17.87
C ASP A 73 -4.49 -3.48 16.92
N THR A 74 -4.33 -3.18 15.64
CA THR A 74 -4.42 -4.16 14.55
C THR A 74 -3.27 -3.97 13.57
N SER A 75 -2.83 -5.06 12.98
CA SER A 75 -1.83 -5.08 11.91
C SER A 75 -2.46 -5.62 10.64
N TYR A 76 -2.23 -4.90 9.54
CA TYR A 76 -2.72 -5.25 8.21
C TYR A 76 -1.55 -5.68 7.35
N ASN A 77 -1.63 -6.87 6.75
CA ASN A 77 -0.68 -7.35 5.77
C ASN A 77 -1.40 -7.62 4.44
N ASP A 78 -1.09 -6.81 3.44
CA ASP A 78 -1.66 -6.90 2.10
C ASP A 78 -0.69 -7.59 1.15
N TYR A 79 -1.17 -8.65 0.50
CA TYR A 79 -0.48 -9.36 -0.57
C TYR A 79 -1.22 -9.10 -1.89
N THR A 80 -0.72 -8.17 -2.69
CA THR A 80 -1.36 -7.72 -3.94
C THR A 80 -0.69 -8.38 -5.15
N LEU A 81 -1.52 -8.94 -6.04
CA LEU A 81 -1.15 -9.34 -7.39
C LEU A 81 -1.84 -8.40 -8.38
N TYR A 82 -1.10 -7.72 -9.25
CA TYR A 82 -1.66 -6.71 -10.15
C TYR A 82 -1.07 -6.75 -11.55
N TYR A 83 -1.81 -6.20 -12.50
CA TYR A 83 -1.38 -5.94 -13.87
C TYR A 83 -1.40 -4.44 -14.13
N GLU A 84 -0.39 -3.95 -14.83
CA GLU A 84 -0.35 -2.60 -15.39
C GLU A 84 -1.07 -2.59 -16.74
N PHE A 85 -2.21 -1.91 -16.80
CA PHE A 85 -2.98 -1.76 -18.04
C PHE A 85 -2.49 -0.56 -18.85
N LEU A 86 -2.02 0.48 -18.17
CA LEU A 86 -1.34 1.62 -18.76
C LEU A 86 -0.07 1.88 -17.94
N ASP A 87 1.07 1.82 -18.62
CA ASP A 87 2.39 2.10 -18.06
C ASP A 87 2.88 3.45 -18.64
N GLY A 88 2.52 4.54 -17.98
CA GLY A 88 2.90 5.91 -18.35
C GLY A 88 2.36 6.44 -19.68
N LEU A 89 1.43 5.73 -20.33
CA LEU A 89 0.87 6.16 -21.62
C LEU A 89 0.07 7.44 -21.44
N LEU A 90 0.49 8.52 -22.10
CA LEU A 90 -0.09 9.86 -21.92
C LEU A 90 -0.06 10.30 -20.45
N TRP A 91 1.01 9.98 -19.73
CA TRP A 91 1.23 10.37 -18.33
C TRP A 91 0.28 9.71 -17.32
N LEU A 92 -0.48 8.72 -17.75
CA LEU A 92 -1.45 8.00 -16.92
C LEU A 92 -0.96 6.56 -16.71
N ASP A 93 -0.91 6.18 -15.44
CA ASP A 93 -0.63 4.84 -14.97
C ASP A 93 -1.93 4.25 -14.43
N LEU A 94 -2.30 3.05 -14.87
CA LEU A 94 -3.50 2.35 -14.41
C LEU A 94 -3.17 0.90 -14.12
N ASP A 95 -3.38 0.49 -12.87
CA ASP A 95 -3.18 -0.89 -12.45
C ASP A 95 -4.47 -1.45 -11.88
N ALA A 96 -4.68 -2.76 -12.06
CA ALA A 96 -5.72 -3.45 -11.35
C ALA A 96 -5.32 -4.89 -11.05
N GLY A 97 -5.91 -5.44 -10.00
CA GLY A 97 -5.49 -6.71 -9.45
C GLY A 97 -6.38 -7.20 -8.32
N ILE A 98 -5.81 -8.10 -7.53
CA ILE A 98 -6.42 -8.65 -6.33
C ILE A 98 -5.45 -8.50 -5.17
N THR A 99 -5.98 -8.32 -3.97
CA THR A 99 -5.22 -8.27 -2.72
C THR A 99 -5.78 -9.29 -1.76
N LEU A 100 -4.93 -10.07 -1.12
CA LEU A 100 -5.30 -10.81 0.08
C LEU A 100 -4.85 -9.99 1.29
N ARG A 101 -5.80 -9.48 2.07
CA ARG A 101 -5.53 -8.71 3.30
C ARG A 101 -5.64 -9.63 4.50
N SER A 102 -4.55 -9.81 5.24
CA SER A 102 -4.55 -10.44 6.58
C SER A 102 -4.66 -9.36 7.64
N ILE A 103 -5.59 -9.52 8.57
CA ILE A 103 -5.82 -8.64 9.72
C ILE A 103 -5.51 -9.45 10.97
N ASP A 104 -4.62 -8.95 11.80
CA ASP A 104 -4.22 -9.60 13.05
C ASP A 104 -4.10 -8.56 14.17
N GLY A 105 -4.70 -8.80 15.32
CA GLY A 105 -4.59 -7.91 16.48
C GLY A 105 -5.78 -7.99 17.43
N SER A 106 -6.14 -6.86 18.02
CA SER A 106 -7.24 -6.78 19.00
C SER A 106 -8.10 -5.53 18.80
N ILE A 107 -9.40 -5.72 19.00
CA ILE A 107 -10.41 -4.67 19.03
C ILE A 107 -11.10 -4.72 20.39
N GLY A 108 -10.75 -3.77 21.25
CA GLY A 108 -11.20 -3.71 22.63
C GLY A 108 -10.65 -4.86 23.47
N SER A 109 -11.45 -5.92 23.62
CA SER A 109 -11.05 -7.14 24.35
C SER A 109 -11.20 -8.41 23.52
N THR A 110 -11.51 -8.25 22.23
CA THR A 110 -11.69 -9.34 21.26
C THR A 110 -10.46 -9.40 20.38
N ASP A 111 -9.85 -10.58 20.29
CA ASP A 111 -8.77 -10.84 19.33
C ASP A 111 -9.37 -11.05 17.94
N VAL A 112 -8.71 -10.53 16.91
CA VAL A 112 -9.12 -10.65 15.51
C VAL A 112 -7.95 -11.22 14.71
N SER A 113 -8.21 -12.28 13.95
CA SER A 113 -7.23 -12.90 13.03
C SER A 113 -7.97 -13.51 11.86
N ASP A 114 -8.07 -12.75 10.76
CA ASP A 114 -8.81 -13.16 9.57
C ASP A 114 -8.17 -12.64 8.29
N SER A 115 -8.53 -13.25 7.15
CA SER A 115 -8.02 -12.87 5.84
C SER A 115 -9.13 -12.68 4.81
N TYR A 116 -9.07 -11.57 4.09
CA TYR A 116 -10.11 -11.16 3.16
C TYR A 116 -9.57 -10.93 1.74
N PRO A 117 -10.23 -11.50 0.71
CA PRO A 117 -9.91 -11.20 -0.67
C PRO A 117 -10.54 -9.86 -1.09
N LEU A 118 -9.72 -8.96 -1.63
CA LEU A 118 -10.10 -7.65 -2.11
C LEU A 118 -9.75 -7.51 -3.59
N GLY A 119 -10.55 -6.78 -4.35
CA GLY A 119 -10.12 -6.19 -5.61
C GLY A 119 -9.18 -5.02 -5.35
N TYR A 120 -8.25 -4.78 -6.25
CA TYR A 120 -7.31 -3.65 -6.23
C TYR A 120 -7.40 -2.88 -7.54
N ALA A 121 -7.39 -1.56 -7.46
CA ALA A 121 -7.21 -0.67 -8.59
C ALA A 121 -6.40 0.56 -8.18
N SER A 122 -5.56 1.06 -9.07
CA SER A 122 -4.80 2.29 -8.90
C SER A 122 -4.90 3.14 -10.15
N ALA A 123 -4.76 4.45 -9.95
CA ALA A 123 -4.60 5.40 -11.03
C ALA A 123 -3.65 6.51 -10.61
N TYR A 124 -2.57 6.72 -11.36
CA TYR A 124 -1.62 7.78 -11.14
C TYR A 124 -1.44 8.64 -12.39
N VAL A 125 -1.26 9.94 -12.20
CA VAL A 125 -0.91 10.88 -13.25
C VAL A 125 0.42 11.53 -12.91
N THR A 126 1.39 11.38 -13.80
CA THR A 126 2.74 11.94 -13.66
C THR A 126 2.86 13.23 -14.45
N PHE A 127 3.05 14.37 -13.81
CA PHE A 127 3.01 15.66 -14.51
C PHE A 127 4.23 15.85 -15.44
N PRO A 128 4.02 15.99 -16.77
CA PRO A 128 5.12 16.15 -17.71
C PRO A 128 6.00 17.36 -17.39
N GLY A 129 7.31 17.16 -17.49
CA GLY A 129 8.31 18.19 -17.19
C GLY A 129 8.55 18.41 -15.69
N THR A 130 7.97 17.59 -14.82
CA THR A 130 8.19 17.60 -13.38
C THR A 130 8.50 16.20 -12.86
N SER A 131 8.93 16.11 -11.59
CA SER A 131 9.10 14.85 -10.87
C SER A 131 7.91 14.58 -9.92
N LEU A 132 6.74 15.14 -10.22
CA LEU A 132 5.56 15.05 -9.37
C LEU A 132 4.53 14.10 -10.00
N SER A 133 3.98 13.21 -9.18
CA SER A 133 2.87 12.33 -9.55
C SER A 133 1.77 12.43 -8.51
N VAL A 134 0.52 12.34 -8.94
CA VAL A 134 -0.65 12.30 -8.05
C VAL A 134 -1.54 11.16 -8.46
N GLY A 135 -2.14 10.48 -7.49
CA GLY A 135 -2.99 9.35 -7.80
C GLY A 135 -3.82 8.89 -6.64
N ALA A 136 -4.57 7.83 -6.90
CA ALA A 136 -5.36 7.15 -5.91
C ALA A 136 -5.22 5.63 -6.05
N GLU A 137 -5.33 4.95 -4.92
CA GLU A 137 -5.42 3.50 -4.81
C GLU A 137 -6.75 3.16 -4.14
N TYR A 138 -7.39 2.11 -4.62
CA TYR A 138 -8.68 1.65 -4.13
C TYR A 138 -8.62 0.13 -3.95
N LYS A 139 -8.93 -0.35 -2.75
CA LYS A 139 -9.12 -1.76 -2.45
C LYS A 139 -10.51 -1.95 -1.89
N THR A 140 -11.24 -2.95 -2.40
CA THR A 140 -12.59 -3.25 -1.90
C THR A 140 -12.89 -4.73 -2.04
N GLY A 141 -13.63 -5.30 -1.10
CA GLY A 141 -14.03 -6.70 -1.12
C GLY A 141 -14.38 -7.18 0.26
N GLY A 142 -14.11 -8.46 0.53
CA GLY A 142 -14.51 -9.08 1.80
C GLY A 142 -15.12 -10.46 1.58
N GLY A 143 -16.03 -10.82 2.46
CA GLY A 143 -16.71 -12.11 2.50
C GLY A 143 -18.22 -11.97 2.70
N SER A 144 -18.88 -13.06 3.10
CA SER A 144 -20.29 -13.01 3.52
C SER A 144 -20.52 -12.13 4.74
N ASP A 145 -19.48 -11.98 5.57
CA ASP A 145 -19.58 -11.47 6.94
C ASP A 145 -18.66 -10.25 7.18
N ALA A 146 -18.08 -9.71 6.11
CA ALA A 146 -17.24 -8.51 6.15
C ALA A 146 -17.27 -7.77 4.80
N ASP A 147 -17.42 -6.45 4.85
CA ASP A 147 -17.19 -5.52 3.74
C ASP A 147 -16.02 -4.59 4.12
N ILE A 148 -14.99 -4.58 3.28
CA ILE A 148 -13.79 -3.79 3.48
C ILE A 148 -13.63 -2.85 2.30
N THR A 149 -13.47 -1.56 2.58
CA THR A 149 -13.17 -0.52 1.61
C THR A 149 -12.01 0.34 2.07
N ASP A 150 -10.94 0.39 1.27
CA ASP A 150 -9.73 1.17 1.52
C ASP A 150 -9.46 2.10 0.34
N THR A 151 -9.44 3.40 0.60
CA THR A 151 -9.18 4.43 -0.39
C THR A 151 -7.99 5.27 0.05
N THR A 152 -6.97 5.35 -0.81
CA THR A 152 -5.77 6.15 -0.57
C THR A 152 -5.60 7.16 -1.68
N PHE A 153 -5.43 8.43 -1.34
CA PHE A 153 -4.95 9.47 -2.25
C PHE A 153 -3.48 9.77 -1.94
N LYS A 154 -2.63 9.80 -2.96
CA LYS A 154 -1.18 9.94 -2.80
C LYS A 154 -0.61 11.00 -3.75
N ILE A 155 0.32 11.79 -3.23
CA ILE A 155 1.20 12.69 -3.98
C ILE A 155 2.63 12.16 -3.82
N LYS A 156 3.34 11.93 -4.92
CA LYS A 156 4.73 11.47 -4.95
C LYS A 156 5.60 12.56 -5.57
N TYR A 157 6.74 12.83 -4.94
CA TYR A 157 7.78 13.70 -5.47
C TYR A 157 9.11 12.94 -5.55
N GLN A 158 9.54 12.61 -6.76
CA GLN A 158 10.79 11.92 -7.03
C GLN A 158 11.97 12.92 -6.99
N ALA A 159 12.54 13.07 -5.80
CA ALA A 159 13.66 14.00 -5.56
C ALA A 159 15.00 13.48 -6.10
N LEU A 160 15.16 12.16 -6.18
CA LEU A 160 16.36 11.46 -6.64
C LEU A 160 15.99 10.52 -7.79
N TYR A 161 16.97 10.16 -8.63
CA TYR A 161 16.75 9.23 -9.73
C TYR A 161 16.12 7.90 -9.28
N PHE A 162 16.49 7.42 -8.09
CA PHE A 162 16.04 6.13 -7.54
C PHE A 162 15.11 6.28 -6.32
N GLY A 163 14.55 7.47 -6.06
CA GLY A 163 13.72 7.63 -4.88
C GLY A 163 13.17 9.02 -4.62
N GLY A 164 12.28 9.11 -3.66
CA GLY A 164 11.54 10.34 -3.40
C GLY A 164 10.78 10.33 -2.09
N LEU A 165 9.91 11.32 -1.98
CA LEU A 165 8.99 11.50 -0.87
C LEU A 165 7.56 11.26 -1.35
N GLU A 166 6.73 10.78 -0.45
CA GLU A 166 5.30 10.66 -0.68
C GLU A 166 4.51 11.20 0.51
N ALA A 167 3.35 11.73 0.22
CA ALA A 167 2.40 12.15 1.23
C ALA A 167 0.98 11.92 0.71
N GLY A 168 0.03 11.76 1.62
CA GLY A 168 -1.32 11.47 1.19
C GLY A 168 -2.35 11.43 2.31
N TYR A 169 -3.54 11.01 1.93
CA TYR A 169 -4.67 10.80 2.80
C TYR A 169 -5.25 9.42 2.54
N ARG A 170 -5.57 8.69 3.60
CA ARG A 170 -6.13 7.35 3.52
C ARG A 170 -7.39 7.24 4.37
N LYS A 171 -8.36 6.51 3.84
CA LYS A 171 -9.64 6.19 4.47
C LYS A 171 -9.85 4.68 4.39
N VAL A 172 -10.04 4.05 5.53
CA VAL A 172 -10.35 2.63 5.67
C VAL A 172 -11.72 2.52 6.36
N GLU A 173 -12.63 1.78 5.74
CA GLU A 173 -13.95 1.44 6.26
C GLU A 173 -14.05 -0.08 6.27
N GLU A 174 -14.29 -0.65 7.45
CA GLU A 174 -14.43 -2.08 7.66
C GLU A 174 -15.72 -2.30 8.45
N ASP A 175 -16.71 -2.85 7.78
CA ASP A 175 -17.99 -3.22 8.36
C ASP A 175 -17.98 -4.75 8.48
N ILE A 176 -17.82 -5.26 9.70
CA ILE A 176 -17.65 -6.69 10.00
C ILE A 176 -18.86 -7.13 10.82
N ASP A 177 -19.67 -8.04 10.27
CA ASP A 177 -20.96 -8.42 10.86
C ASP A 177 -20.85 -9.61 11.83
N ASP A 178 -19.87 -10.50 11.68
CA ASP A 178 -19.72 -11.68 12.55
C ASP A 178 -18.26 -12.16 12.65
N ILE A 179 -17.49 -11.56 13.58
CA ILE A 179 -16.25 -12.17 14.11
C ILE A 179 -16.52 -12.55 15.56
N ASP A 180 -16.49 -13.86 15.84
CA ASP A 180 -16.75 -14.43 17.17
C ASP A 180 -18.05 -13.90 17.85
N GLY A 181 -19.11 -13.67 17.05
CA GLY A 181 -20.42 -13.24 17.53
C GLY A 181 -20.54 -11.74 17.84
N SER A 182 -19.59 -10.92 17.39
CA SER A 182 -19.61 -9.47 17.57
C SER A 182 -19.53 -8.75 16.22
N ALA A 183 -20.34 -7.69 16.07
CA ALA A 183 -20.31 -6.79 14.92
C ALA A 183 -19.45 -5.56 15.23
N PHE A 184 -18.61 -5.16 14.27
CA PHE A 184 -17.66 -4.06 14.39
C PHE A 184 -17.73 -3.14 13.17
N ASP A 185 -18.06 -1.87 13.40
CA ASP A 185 -17.97 -0.81 12.39
C ASP A 185 -16.72 0.03 12.66
N ILE A 186 -15.71 -0.11 11.81
CA ILE A 186 -14.40 0.51 11.98
C ILE A 186 -14.19 1.52 10.87
N LYS A 187 -13.95 2.78 11.23
CA LYS A 187 -13.71 3.86 10.26
C LYS A 187 -12.47 4.64 10.63
N PHE A 188 -11.40 4.41 9.88
CA PHE A 188 -10.14 5.11 10.05
C PHE A 188 -9.90 6.10 8.92
N THR A 189 -9.47 7.30 9.30
CA THR A 189 -9.04 8.32 8.36
C THR A 189 -7.78 8.98 8.87
N GLY A 190 -6.82 9.22 7.98
CA GLY A 190 -5.54 9.78 8.38
C GLY A 190 -4.74 10.34 7.21
N VAL A 191 -3.77 11.18 7.55
CA VAL A 191 -2.76 11.68 6.63
C VAL A 191 -1.46 10.92 6.85
N PHE A 192 -0.67 10.75 5.80
CA PHE A 192 0.61 10.08 5.89
C PHE A 192 1.71 10.84 5.15
N ILE A 193 2.94 10.56 5.57
CA ILE A 193 4.16 10.98 4.89
C ILE A 193 5.16 9.83 4.93
N GLY A 194 5.88 9.65 3.84
CA GLY A 194 6.86 8.58 3.70
C GLY A 194 7.92 8.90 2.66
N ALA A 195 8.81 7.94 2.49
CA ALA A 195 9.81 7.94 1.44
C ALA A 195 9.70 6.64 0.65
N PHE A 196 10.08 6.71 -0.63
CA PHE A 196 10.14 5.55 -1.49
C PHE A 196 11.48 5.48 -2.22
N LEU A 197 11.91 4.26 -2.52
CA LEU A 197 13.01 3.94 -3.42
C LEU A 197 12.44 3.11 -4.58
N ASP A 198 12.94 3.34 -5.78
CA ASP A 198 12.47 2.73 -7.02
C ASP A 198 13.67 2.46 -7.93
N PHE A 199 13.83 1.21 -8.37
CA PHE A 199 15.03 0.67 -9.04
C PHE A 199 14.70 -0.10 -10.32
#